data_AF-A0A846DLM6-F1
#
_entry.id   AF-A0A846DLM6-F1
#
_cell.length_a   1.000
_cell.length_b   1.000
_cell.length_c   1.000
_cell.angle_alpha   90.00
_cell.angle_beta   90.00
_cell.angle_gamma   90.00
#
_symmetry.space_group_name_H-M   'P 1'
#
loop_
_entity.id
_entity.type
_entity.pdbx_description
1 polymer ?
#
loop_
_entity_poly.entity_id
_entity_poly.type
_entity_poly.pdbx_seq_one_letter_code
_entity_poly.pdbx_strand_id
1 'polypeptide(L)'
;MLGTPPAHGESEGNVFSLKDLETLMEFFLTRQIYKDYSCDPIIVFVLPDQLLNHDFERIKIKIRFYERTIGSNYYVYIRSLERFKHFFKDIHHNPEEKQYDKPYNTQCIENWKLLNSSCEIQCHDFFVDVSNFNNHNKLLADLEQRRSKKKAIALKSNTPPCVNIIEVINESATPVALWLKKNDFKTINCQEELDKLLNCKINELPEKVKQQRSEAFGEGNKQEHIGHHLALLWEDPYLLPPQINYTTI
;
A
#
# COMPACT_ATOMS: atom_id res chain seq x y z
N MET A 1 52.70 2.97 -7.03
CA MET A 1 51.44 2.71 -6.30
C MET A 1 50.60 3.98 -6.37
N LEU A 2 49.66 4.02 -7.32
CA LEU A 2 48.70 5.12 -7.48
C LEU A 2 47.36 4.54 -7.05
N GLY A 3 46.89 4.98 -5.88
CA GLY A 3 45.54 4.69 -5.41
C GLY A 3 44.54 5.41 -6.31
N THR A 4 43.61 4.65 -6.87
CA THR A 4 42.43 5.18 -7.54
C THR A 4 41.58 5.98 -6.54
N PRO A 5 41.10 7.18 -6.90
CA PRO A 5 40.09 7.88 -6.11
C PRO A 5 38.77 7.11 -6.14
N PRO A 6 37.92 7.21 -5.10
CA PRO A 6 36.61 6.60 -5.11
C PRO A 6 35.75 7.24 -6.23
N ALA A 7 34.97 6.42 -6.91
CA ALA A 7 34.04 6.85 -7.94
C ALA A 7 32.99 7.77 -7.31
N HIS A 8 33.05 9.06 -7.66
CA HIS A 8 31.97 10.01 -7.42
C HIS A 8 30.77 9.66 -8.30
N GLY A 9 29.58 9.62 -7.72
CA GLY A 9 28.36 9.88 -8.49
C GLY A 9 27.09 9.11 -8.16
N GLU A 10 26.94 8.48 -7.00
CA GLU A 10 25.60 8.30 -6.43
C GLU A 10 25.36 9.50 -5.51
N SER A 11 24.48 10.41 -5.90
CA SER A 11 24.06 11.48 -4.99
C SER A 11 23.48 10.81 -3.75
N GLU A 12 24.11 11.02 -2.59
CA GLU A 12 23.51 10.73 -1.30
C GLU A 12 22.15 11.45 -1.28
N GLY A 13 21.07 10.72 -1.51
CA GLY A 13 19.74 11.25 -1.33
C GLY A 13 19.65 11.80 0.07
N ASN A 14 19.08 13.00 0.24
CA ASN A 14 18.91 13.61 1.56
C ASN A 14 18.31 12.57 2.51
N VAL A 15 19.10 12.12 3.49
CA VAL A 15 18.66 11.12 4.47
C VAL A 15 17.80 11.84 5.50
N PHE A 16 16.55 11.43 5.61
CA PHE A 16 15.60 11.98 6.57
C PHE A 16 15.22 10.91 7.59
N SER A 17 14.97 11.33 8.82
CA SER A 17 14.40 10.46 9.85
C SER A 17 12.87 10.43 9.71
N LEU A 18 12.23 9.44 10.33
CA LEU A 18 10.75 9.41 10.43
C LEU A 18 10.18 10.65 11.12
N LYS A 19 10.96 11.32 11.98
CA LYS A 19 10.53 12.56 12.65
C LYS A 19 10.44 13.75 11.70
N ASP A 20 11.18 13.72 10.60
CA ASP A 20 11.18 14.78 9.59
C ASP A 20 9.97 14.66 8.64
N LEU A 21 9.25 13.53 8.70
CA LEU A 21 8.18 13.22 7.76
C LEU A 21 7.05 14.23 7.80
N GLU A 22 6.64 14.69 8.98
CA GLU A 22 5.62 15.75 9.13
C GLU A 22 6.03 17.02 8.36
N THR A 23 7.22 17.53 8.61
CA THR A 23 7.78 18.73 7.97
C THR A 23 7.90 18.56 6.45
N LEU A 24 8.36 17.39 5.99
CA LEU A 24 8.47 17.09 4.56
C LEU A 24 7.10 17.08 3.88
N MET A 25 6.11 16.43 4.50
CA MET A 25 4.75 16.37 3.97
C MET A 25 4.11 17.77 3.92
N GLU A 26 4.26 18.57 4.98
CA GLU A 26 3.84 19.97 5.01
C GLU A 26 4.44 20.76 3.85
N PHE A 27 5.75 20.63 3.62
CA PHE A 27 6.44 21.31 2.53
C PHE A 27 5.90 20.92 1.15
N PHE A 28 5.82 19.62 0.84
CA PHE A 28 5.40 19.16 -0.48
C PHE A 28 3.93 19.47 -0.76
N LEU A 29 3.04 19.24 0.21
CA LEU A 29 1.60 19.47 0.03
C LEU A 29 1.27 20.96 -0.05
N THR A 30 1.96 21.80 0.72
CA THR A 30 1.82 23.25 0.61
C THR A 30 2.22 23.74 -0.79
N ARG A 31 3.35 23.27 -1.34
CA ARG A 31 3.78 23.62 -2.70
C ARG A 31 2.81 23.16 -3.77
N GLN A 32 2.18 22.00 -3.60
CA GLN A 32 1.18 21.51 -4.55
C GLN A 32 -0.07 22.41 -4.57
N ILE A 33 -0.56 22.85 -3.42
CA ILE A 33 -1.72 23.75 -3.33
C ILE A 33 -1.46 25.07 -4.05
N TYR A 34 -0.24 25.60 -3.99
CA TYR A 34 0.12 26.83 -4.70
C TYR A 34 0.26 26.67 -6.21
N LYS A 35 0.32 25.44 -6.73
CA LYS A 35 0.41 25.13 -8.16
C LYS A 35 -0.97 24.93 -8.83
N ASP A 36 -2.06 25.18 -8.10
CA ASP A 36 -3.44 25.18 -8.60
C ASP A 36 -3.85 23.86 -9.29
N TYR A 37 -3.43 22.73 -8.72
CA TYR A 37 -3.92 21.43 -9.16
C TYR A 37 -5.38 21.28 -8.73
N SER A 38 -6.26 20.95 -9.68
CA SER A 38 -7.71 20.78 -9.47
C SER A 38 -8.10 19.56 -8.64
N CYS A 39 -7.15 18.71 -8.27
CA CYS A 39 -7.38 17.47 -7.54
C CYS A 39 -6.38 17.32 -6.38
N ASP A 40 -6.87 16.83 -5.24
CA ASP A 40 -6.01 16.42 -4.14
C ASP A 40 -5.06 15.29 -4.58
N PRO A 41 -3.79 15.29 -4.15
CA PRO A 41 -2.85 14.22 -4.44
C PRO A 41 -3.27 12.89 -3.81
N ILE A 42 -2.82 11.81 -4.44
CA ILE A 42 -2.67 10.51 -3.79
C ILE A 42 -1.31 10.48 -3.12
N ILE A 43 -1.26 10.11 -1.85
CA ILE A 43 -0.03 9.95 -1.08
C ILE A 43 0.34 8.47 -1.07
N VAL A 44 1.54 8.15 -1.56
CA VAL A 44 2.03 6.77 -1.66
C VAL A 44 3.24 6.63 -0.77
N PHE A 45 3.14 5.75 0.23
CA PHE A 45 4.27 5.35 1.06
C PHE A 45 4.83 4.02 0.54
N VAL A 46 6.06 4.04 0.02
CA VAL A 46 6.82 2.84 -0.33
C VAL A 46 7.67 2.48 0.89
N LEU A 47 7.30 1.39 1.57
CA LEU A 47 7.78 1.08 2.91
C LEU A 47 8.43 -0.30 2.95
N PRO A 48 9.53 -0.49 3.70
CA PRO A 48 10.01 -1.82 4.02
C PRO A 48 8.98 -2.57 4.87
N ASP A 49 9.02 -3.89 4.83
CA ASP A 49 8.01 -4.76 5.45
C ASP A 49 7.80 -4.46 6.95
N GLN A 50 8.87 -4.07 7.67
CA GLN A 50 8.81 -3.75 9.10
C GLN A 50 7.99 -2.48 9.41
N LEU A 51 7.75 -1.62 8.42
CA LEU A 51 7.03 -0.35 8.58
C LEU A 51 5.60 -0.40 8.01
N LEU A 52 5.16 -1.52 7.41
CA LEU A 52 3.81 -1.63 6.84
C LEU A 52 2.68 -1.43 7.86
N ASN A 53 2.94 -1.70 9.15
CA ASN A 53 1.99 -1.51 10.24
C ASN A 53 2.12 -0.14 10.94
N HIS A 54 2.99 0.74 10.48
CA HIS A 54 3.19 2.05 11.11
C HIS A 54 2.06 3.03 10.77
N ASP A 55 1.77 3.98 11.67
CA ASP A 55 0.62 4.91 11.62
C ASP A 55 0.82 6.12 10.69
N PHE A 56 1.31 5.89 9.47
CA PHE A 56 1.54 6.96 8.49
C PHE A 56 0.28 7.76 8.12
N GLU A 57 -0.89 7.11 8.13
CA GLU A 57 -2.15 7.77 7.80
C GLU A 57 -2.67 8.67 8.92
N ARG A 58 -2.10 8.57 10.13
CA ARG A 58 -2.46 9.41 11.27
C ARG A 58 -1.54 10.62 11.46
N ILE A 59 -0.55 10.77 10.58
CA ILE A 59 0.34 11.93 10.57
C ILE A 59 -0.50 13.20 10.49
N LYS A 60 -0.21 14.13 11.39
CA LYS A 60 -0.83 15.45 11.43
C LYS A 60 0.11 16.43 10.75
N ILE A 61 -0.46 17.24 9.86
CA ILE A 61 0.27 18.27 9.15
C ILE A 61 -0.47 19.59 9.24
N LYS A 62 0.27 20.69 9.19
CA LYS A 62 -0.27 22.05 9.11
C LYS A 62 -0.13 22.56 7.69
N ILE A 63 -1.26 22.78 7.04
CA ILE A 63 -1.31 23.44 5.74
C ILE A 63 -1.99 24.79 5.93
N ARG A 64 -1.24 25.87 5.66
CA ARG A 64 -1.65 27.26 5.96
C ARG A 64 -2.00 27.42 7.44
N PHE A 65 -3.28 27.57 7.77
CA PHE A 65 -3.78 27.79 9.14
C PHE A 65 -4.54 26.59 9.71
N TYR A 66 -4.63 25.47 8.98
CA TYR A 66 -5.43 24.31 9.37
C TYR A 66 -4.56 23.08 9.62
N GLU A 67 -4.77 22.43 10.76
CA GLU A 67 -4.27 21.07 11.02
C GLU A 67 -5.13 20.07 10.23
N ARG A 68 -4.46 19.12 9.58
CA ARG A 68 -5.08 18.04 8.81
C ARG A 68 -4.43 16.72 9.17
N THR A 69 -5.23 15.65 9.19
CA THR A 69 -4.68 14.30 9.28
C THR A 69 -4.64 13.69 7.90
N ILE A 70 -3.48 13.15 7.54
CA ILE A 70 -3.20 12.68 6.18
C ILE A 70 -4.26 11.72 5.65
N GLY A 71 -4.57 10.65 6.40
CA GLY A 71 -5.49 9.60 5.99
C GLY A 71 -6.96 9.99 5.93
N SER A 72 -7.38 11.05 6.63
CA SER A 72 -8.75 11.58 6.54
C SER A 72 -8.92 12.56 5.38
N ASN A 73 -7.83 13.17 4.91
CA ASN A 73 -7.87 14.24 3.92
C ASN A 73 -7.44 13.80 2.53
N TYR A 74 -6.55 12.80 2.43
CA TYR A 74 -5.98 12.32 1.17
C TYR A 74 -6.19 10.82 1.01
N TYR A 75 -6.16 10.34 -0.23
CA TYR A 75 -5.95 8.91 -0.48
C TYR A 75 -4.54 8.55 -0.04
N VAL A 76 -4.42 7.49 0.75
CA VAL A 76 -3.12 7.00 1.22
C VAL A 76 -2.97 5.54 0.88
N TYR A 77 -1.94 5.24 0.10
CA TYR A 77 -1.58 3.89 -0.34
C TYR A 77 -0.27 3.46 0.29
N ILE A 78 -0.26 2.25 0.81
CA ILE A 78 0.95 1.56 1.22
C ILE A 78 1.41 0.66 0.07
N ARG A 79 2.71 0.69 -0.21
CA ARG A 79 3.41 -0.21 -1.13
C ARG A 79 4.60 -0.83 -0.43
N SER A 80 4.93 -2.08 -0.76
CA SER A 80 6.11 -2.76 -0.22
C SER A 80 7.35 -2.37 -1.02
N LEU A 81 8.40 -1.96 -0.31
CA LEU A 81 9.69 -1.63 -0.89
C LEU A 81 10.37 -2.86 -1.49
N GLU A 82 10.19 -4.02 -0.86
CA GLU A 82 10.69 -5.32 -1.29
C GLU A 82 10.07 -5.70 -2.64
N ARG A 83 8.74 -5.54 -2.76
CA ARG A 83 8.03 -5.76 -4.02
C ARG A 83 8.42 -4.75 -5.09
N PHE A 84 8.58 -3.49 -4.72
CA PHE A 84 9.05 -2.45 -5.63
C PHE A 84 10.44 -2.80 -6.19
N LYS A 85 11.40 -3.17 -5.33
CA LYS A 85 12.74 -3.61 -5.75
C LYS A 85 12.70 -4.82 -6.67
N HIS A 86 11.90 -5.83 -6.33
CA HIS A 86 11.74 -7.03 -7.15
C HIS A 86 11.15 -6.70 -8.52
N PHE A 87 10.12 -5.86 -8.57
CA PHE A 87 9.47 -5.44 -9.81
C PHE A 87 10.45 -4.80 -10.80
N PHE A 88 11.31 -3.90 -10.34
CA PHE A 88 12.30 -3.23 -11.22
C PHE A 88 13.52 -4.09 -11.53
N LYS A 89 13.92 -4.99 -10.62
CA LYS A 89 15.00 -5.95 -10.89
C LYS A 89 14.73 -6.72 -12.18
N ASP A 90 13.50 -7.19 -12.37
CA ASP A 90 13.10 -7.99 -13.55
C ASP A 90 13.00 -7.18 -14.85
N ILE A 91 12.85 -5.86 -14.78
CA ILE A 91 12.82 -4.99 -15.97
C ILE A 91 14.21 -4.87 -16.59
N HIS A 92 15.25 -4.94 -15.76
CA HIS A 92 16.64 -4.71 -16.17
C HIS A 92 17.47 -5.99 -16.37
N HIS A 93 16.89 -7.19 -16.20
CA HIS A 93 17.62 -8.45 -16.45
C HIS A 93 17.75 -8.77 -17.94
N ASN A 94 18.92 -9.27 -18.30
CA ASN A 94 19.24 -9.74 -19.65
C ASN A 94 18.36 -10.96 -19.99
N PRO A 95 17.67 -10.99 -21.15
CA PRO A 95 16.76 -12.08 -21.52
C PRO A 95 17.36 -13.49 -21.51
N GLU A 96 18.69 -13.62 -21.56
CA GLU A 96 19.42 -14.89 -21.62
C GLU A 96 19.58 -15.61 -20.25
N GLU A 97 19.33 -14.94 -19.12
CA GLU A 97 19.50 -15.52 -17.77
C GLU A 97 18.21 -16.13 -17.16
N LYS A 98 17.13 -16.27 -17.93
CA LYS A 98 15.83 -16.70 -17.40
C LYS A 98 15.79 -18.20 -17.08
N GLN A 99 16.09 -18.53 -15.82
CA GLN A 99 15.86 -19.87 -15.22
C GLN A 99 14.51 -20.00 -14.50
N TYR A 100 13.72 -18.92 -14.37
CA TYR A 100 12.46 -18.94 -13.62
C TYR A 100 11.21 -19.00 -14.52
N ASP A 101 10.21 -19.76 -14.07
CA ASP A 101 8.81 -19.62 -14.48
C ASP A 101 8.38 -18.15 -14.29
N LYS A 102 7.85 -17.55 -15.36
CA LYS A 102 7.22 -16.21 -15.47
C LYS A 102 7.76 -15.07 -14.57
N PRO A 103 8.33 -13.98 -15.13
CA PRO A 103 8.83 -12.84 -14.36
C PRO A 103 7.83 -12.23 -13.37
N TYR A 104 8.32 -11.80 -12.19
CA TYR A 104 7.51 -11.24 -11.11
C TYR A 104 6.73 -9.99 -11.55
N ASN A 105 7.38 -9.12 -12.32
CA ASN A 105 6.72 -7.92 -12.86
C ASN A 105 5.49 -8.25 -13.74
N THR A 106 5.58 -9.34 -14.51
CA THR A 106 4.52 -9.82 -15.38
C THR A 106 3.39 -10.37 -14.52
N GLN A 107 3.71 -11.08 -13.44
CA GLN A 107 2.73 -11.57 -12.49
C GLN A 107 1.98 -10.43 -11.76
N CYS A 108 2.69 -9.39 -11.31
CA CYS A 108 2.09 -8.19 -10.74
C CYS A 108 1.11 -7.52 -11.71
N ILE A 109 1.54 -7.30 -12.96
CA ILE A 109 0.71 -6.65 -13.99
C ILE A 109 -0.55 -7.47 -14.30
N GLU A 110 -0.43 -8.79 -14.40
CA GLU A 110 -1.58 -9.64 -14.68
C GLU A 110 -2.57 -9.72 -13.51
N ASN A 111 -2.08 -9.86 -12.28
CA ASN A 111 -2.94 -9.83 -11.09
C ASN A 111 -3.70 -8.49 -10.99
N TRP A 112 -3.00 -7.38 -11.24
CA TRP A 112 -3.60 -6.05 -11.27
C TRP A 112 -4.67 -5.93 -12.36
N LYS A 113 -4.39 -6.41 -13.57
CA LYS A 113 -5.36 -6.40 -14.69
C LYS A 113 -6.61 -7.22 -14.36
N LEU A 114 -6.45 -8.42 -13.81
CA LEU A 114 -7.58 -9.27 -13.40
C LEU A 114 -8.45 -8.59 -12.34
N LEU A 115 -7.83 -7.93 -11.37
CA LEU A 115 -8.53 -7.16 -10.36
C LEU A 115 -9.28 -5.96 -10.97
N ASN A 116 -8.60 -5.17 -11.81
CA ASN A 116 -9.20 -3.97 -12.42
C ASN A 116 -10.29 -4.30 -13.44
N SER A 117 -10.18 -5.42 -14.17
CA SER A 117 -11.26 -5.90 -15.05
C SER A 117 -12.48 -6.41 -14.28
N SER A 118 -12.34 -6.63 -12.97
CA SER A 118 -13.41 -7.05 -12.07
C SER A 118 -14.10 -5.85 -11.39
N CYS A 119 -14.06 -4.66 -11.98
CA CYS A 119 -14.58 -3.42 -11.39
C CYS A 119 -16.09 -3.41 -11.12
N GLU A 120 -16.86 -4.29 -11.77
CA GLU A 120 -18.30 -4.47 -11.51
C GLU A 120 -18.60 -5.51 -10.42
N ILE A 121 -17.57 -6.22 -9.94
CA ILE A 121 -17.68 -7.28 -8.92
C ILE A 121 -17.50 -6.68 -7.53
N GLN A 122 -18.25 -7.20 -6.55
CA GLN A 122 -18.14 -6.79 -5.15
C GLN A 122 -16.77 -7.20 -4.58
N CYS A 123 -16.15 -6.33 -3.77
CA CYS A 123 -14.85 -6.59 -3.15
C CYS A 123 -14.82 -7.95 -2.44
N HIS A 124 -15.86 -8.30 -1.69
CA HIS A 124 -15.89 -9.55 -0.93
C HIS A 124 -15.69 -10.83 -1.77
N ASP A 125 -15.96 -10.81 -3.09
CA ASP A 125 -15.89 -12.01 -3.93
C ASP A 125 -14.45 -12.50 -4.18
N PHE A 126 -13.47 -11.60 -4.14
CA PHE A 126 -12.06 -11.92 -4.38
C PHE A 126 -11.14 -11.66 -3.18
N PHE A 127 -11.65 -11.02 -2.12
CA PHE A 127 -10.93 -10.92 -0.85
C PHE A 127 -10.92 -12.27 -0.12
N VAL A 128 -9.73 -12.83 0.05
CA VAL A 128 -9.50 -14.02 0.87
C VAL A 128 -9.20 -13.59 2.29
N ASP A 129 -9.98 -14.09 3.24
CA ASP A 129 -9.74 -13.87 4.66
C ASP A 129 -8.58 -14.75 5.13
N VAL A 130 -7.50 -14.11 5.57
CA VAL A 130 -6.30 -14.79 6.04
C VAL A 130 -6.61 -15.66 7.27
N SER A 131 -7.58 -15.27 8.10
CA SER A 131 -7.95 -16.02 9.32
C SER A 131 -8.55 -17.40 9.05
N ASN A 132 -9.03 -17.65 7.83
CA ASN A 132 -9.52 -18.96 7.40
C ASN A 132 -8.41 -20.00 7.18
N PHE A 133 -7.14 -19.59 7.26
CA PHE A 133 -5.99 -20.44 7.00
C PHE A 133 -5.16 -20.61 8.26
N ASN A 134 -4.95 -21.85 8.66
CA ASN A 134 -4.06 -22.19 9.78
C ASN A 134 -2.57 -22.28 9.39
N ASN A 135 -2.25 -22.09 8.11
CA ASN A 135 -0.90 -22.21 7.57
C ASN A 135 -0.77 -21.33 6.32
N HIS A 136 0.30 -20.53 6.25
CA HIS A 136 0.61 -19.64 5.13
C HIS A 136 0.81 -20.41 3.80
N ASN A 137 1.37 -21.62 3.81
CA ASN A 137 1.51 -22.45 2.60
C ASN A 137 0.16 -22.84 1.99
N LYS A 138 -0.87 -23.06 2.82
CA LYS A 138 -2.23 -23.34 2.33
C LYS A 138 -2.86 -22.09 1.73
N LEU A 139 -2.63 -20.93 2.33
CA LEU A 139 -3.08 -19.66 1.78
C LEU A 139 -2.42 -19.41 0.41
N LEU A 140 -1.10 -19.59 0.30
CA LEU A 140 -0.38 -19.44 -0.96
C LEU A 140 -0.94 -20.38 -2.05
N ALA A 141 -1.14 -21.66 -1.73
CA ALA A 141 -1.72 -22.63 -2.66
C ALA A 141 -3.17 -22.26 -3.08
N ASP A 142 -4.00 -21.72 -2.18
CA ASP A 142 -5.34 -21.22 -2.54
C ASP A 142 -5.26 -20.03 -3.51
N LEU A 143 -4.36 -19.08 -3.26
CA LEU A 143 -4.13 -17.94 -4.14
C LEU A 143 -3.64 -18.38 -5.53
N GLU A 144 -2.74 -19.35 -5.60
CA GLU A 144 -2.29 -19.94 -6.87
C GLU A 144 -3.43 -20.65 -7.60
N GLN A 145 -4.26 -21.41 -6.88
CA GLN A 145 -5.42 -22.08 -7.46
C GLN A 145 -6.46 -21.07 -7.99
N ARG A 146 -6.70 -19.97 -7.28
CA ARG A 146 -7.60 -18.89 -7.75
C ARG A 146 -7.04 -18.23 -9.01
N ARG A 147 -5.74 -17.96 -9.02
CA ARG A 147 -5.04 -17.38 -10.16
C ARG A 147 -5.07 -18.29 -11.38
N SER A 148 -4.87 -19.60 -11.23
CA SER A 148 -4.95 -20.56 -12.36
C SER A 148 -6.35 -20.62 -12.96
N LYS A 149 -7.39 -20.32 -12.17
CA LYS A 149 -8.79 -20.14 -12.61
C LYS A 149 -9.10 -18.72 -13.09
N LYS A 150 -8.09 -17.87 -13.30
CA LYS A 150 -8.20 -16.46 -13.72
C LYS A 150 -9.11 -15.62 -12.81
N LYS A 151 -9.17 -15.93 -11.52
CA LYS A 151 -9.88 -15.11 -10.53
C LYS A 151 -8.97 -14.00 -10.03
N ALA A 152 -9.55 -12.82 -9.82
CA ALA A 152 -8.90 -11.77 -9.05
C ALA A 152 -8.56 -12.28 -7.64
N ILE A 153 -7.49 -11.73 -7.05
CA ILE A 153 -7.06 -12.05 -5.69
C ILE A 153 -6.83 -10.76 -4.92
N ALA A 154 -7.29 -10.73 -3.68
CA ALA A 154 -6.98 -9.72 -2.68
C ALA A 154 -6.99 -10.39 -1.30
N LEU A 155 -6.35 -9.79 -0.29
CA LEU A 155 -6.33 -10.34 1.07
C LEU A 155 -6.97 -9.39 2.07
N LYS A 156 -7.72 -9.94 3.03
CA LYS A 156 -8.14 -9.21 4.24
C LYS A 156 -7.65 -9.89 5.51
N SER A 157 -7.41 -9.08 6.54
CA SER A 157 -7.12 -9.57 7.89
C SER A 157 -7.68 -8.61 8.93
N ASN A 158 -8.36 -9.13 9.94
CA ASN A 158 -8.80 -8.31 11.07
C ASN A 158 -7.68 -8.06 12.11
N THR A 159 -6.47 -8.57 11.87
CA THR A 159 -5.27 -8.36 12.68
C THR A 159 -4.10 -7.86 11.82
N PRO A 160 -3.04 -7.31 12.45
CA PRO A 160 -1.79 -7.05 11.75
C PRO A 160 -1.27 -8.33 11.08
N PRO A 161 -0.83 -8.26 9.80
CA PRO A 161 -0.21 -9.41 9.16
C PRO A 161 1.13 -9.70 9.87
N CYS A 162 1.36 -10.97 10.19
CA CYS A 162 2.66 -11.43 10.63
C CYS A 162 3.61 -11.59 9.43
N VAL A 163 4.90 -11.82 9.70
CA VAL A 163 5.95 -11.95 8.67
C VAL A 163 5.56 -12.96 7.58
N ASN A 164 5.08 -14.14 7.95
CA ASN A 164 4.68 -15.18 6.99
C ASN A 164 3.52 -14.73 6.08
N ILE A 165 2.62 -13.87 6.55
CA ILE A 165 1.52 -13.34 5.72
C ILE A 165 2.04 -12.26 4.77
N ILE A 166 3.00 -11.45 5.22
CA ILE A 166 3.69 -10.48 4.37
C ILE A 166 4.46 -11.20 3.26
N GLU A 167 5.16 -12.30 3.59
CA GLU A 167 5.82 -13.17 2.60
C GLU A 167 4.82 -13.70 1.57
N VAL A 168 3.64 -14.20 2.01
CA VAL A 168 2.59 -14.63 1.08
C VAL A 168 2.11 -13.47 0.20
N ILE A 169 1.89 -12.27 0.72
CA ILE A 169 1.52 -11.08 -0.07
C ILE A 169 2.57 -10.82 -1.15
N ASN A 170 3.84 -10.89 -0.77
CA ASN A 170 4.99 -10.62 -1.63
C ASN A 170 5.11 -11.68 -2.73
N GLU A 171 5.17 -12.96 -2.37
CA GLU A 171 5.32 -14.10 -3.30
C GLU A 171 4.14 -14.25 -4.26
N SER A 172 2.92 -14.06 -3.76
CA SER A 172 1.71 -14.16 -4.58
C SER A 172 1.49 -12.96 -5.50
N ALA A 173 2.33 -11.92 -5.39
CA ALA A 173 2.13 -10.63 -6.06
C ALA A 173 0.71 -10.09 -5.85
N THR A 174 0.19 -10.20 -4.62
CA THR A 174 -1.19 -9.81 -4.30
C THR A 174 -1.37 -8.30 -4.55
N PRO A 175 -2.29 -7.87 -5.43
CA PRO A 175 -2.41 -6.47 -5.83
C PRO A 175 -2.99 -5.57 -4.73
N VAL A 176 -3.90 -6.11 -3.91
CA VAL A 176 -4.57 -5.36 -2.83
C VAL A 176 -4.63 -6.20 -1.58
N ALA A 177 -4.25 -5.60 -0.45
CA ALA A 177 -4.47 -6.17 0.86
C ALA A 177 -5.01 -5.11 1.83
N LEU A 178 -5.95 -5.49 2.68
CA LEU A 178 -6.58 -4.63 3.67
C LEU A 178 -6.48 -5.28 5.04
N TRP A 179 -5.98 -4.57 6.04
CA TRP A 179 -5.96 -5.10 7.40
C TRP A 179 -6.15 -4.06 8.48
N LEU A 180 -6.45 -4.54 9.68
CA LEU A 180 -6.44 -3.71 10.89
C LEU A 180 -5.09 -3.82 11.60
N LYS A 181 -4.55 -2.68 12.04
CA LYS A 181 -3.28 -2.57 12.80
C LYS A 181 -3.41 -3.01 14.27
N LYS A 182 -4.63 -3.27 14.73
CA LYS A 182 -4.95 -3.91 16.01
C LYS A 182 -6.34 -4.55 15.93
N ASN A 183 -6.65 -5.44 16.86
CA ASN A 183 -7.93 -6.16 16.89
C ASN A 183 -8.55 -6.26 18.28
N ASP A 184 -7.96 -5.62 19.28
CA ASP A 184 -8.31 -5.71 20.70
C ASP A 184 -9.34 -4.66 21.13
N PHE A 185 -10.33 -4.39 20.27
CA PHE A 185 -11.40 -3.42 20.53
C PHE A 185 -12.44 -3.99 21.50
N LYS A 186 -12.99 -3.14 22.37
CA LYS A 186 -13.99 -3.57 23.36
C LYS A 186 -15.41 -3.55 22.82
N THR A 187 -15.72 -2.60 21.92
CA THR A 187 -17.10 -2.32 21.50
C THR A 187 -17.40 -2.67 20.04
N ILE A 188 -16.40 -3.12 19.28
CA ILE A 188 -16.52 -3.31 17.84
C ILE A 188 -16.20 -4.76 17.44
N ASN A 189 -17.03 -5.33 16.57
CA ASN A 189 -16.70 -6.55 15.86
C ASN A 189 -15.87 -6.22 14.61
N CYS A 190 -14.56 -6.44 14.68
CA CYS A 190 -13.64 -6.16 13.58
C CYS A 190 -14.01 -6.85 12.26
N GLN A 191 -14.54 -8.08 12.33
CA GLN A 191 -14.91 -8.83 11.15
C GLN A 191 -16.09 -8.17 10.44
N GLU A 192 -17.15 -7.86 11.20
CA GLU A 192 -18.34 -7.20 10.66
C GLU A 192 -18.02 -5.83 10.06
N GLU A 193 -17.17 -5.05 10.70
CA GLU A 193 -16.78 -3.73 10.18
C GLU A 193 -15.94 -3.83 8.90
N LEU A 194 -15.01 -4.78 8.81
CA LEU A 194 -14.29 -5.06 7.56
C LEU A 194 -15.21 -5.57 6.46
N ASP A 195 -16.17 -6.43 6.78
CA ASP A 195 -17.14 -6.96 5.81
C ASP A 195 -18.07 -5.86 5.28
N LYS A 196 -18.52 -4.94 6.15
CA LYS A 196 -19.26 -3.73 5.75
C LYS A 196 -18.43 -2.83 4.84
N LEU A 197 -17.16 -2.61 5.18
CA LEU A 197 -16.24 -1.80 4.38
C LEU A 197 -16.02 -2.40 2.98
N LEU A 198 -15.95 -3.73 2.89
CA LEU A 198 -15.80 -4.47 1.63
C LEU A 198 -17.12 -4.68 0.87
N ASN A 199 -18.23 -4.10 1.34
CA ASN A 199 -19.49 -4.04 0.59
C ASN A 199 -19.48 -2.87 -0.41
N CYS A 200 -18.48 -2.87 -1.29
CA CYS A 200 -18.28 -1.88 -2.34
C CYS A 200 -17.57 -2.53 -3.54
N LYS A 201 -17.48 -1.81 -4.65
CA LYS A 201 -16.62 -2.21 -5.78
C LYS A 201 -15.14 -1.92 -5.47
N ILE A 202 -14.23 -2.59 -6.16
CA ILE A 202 -12.78 -2.42 -5.91
C ILE A 202 -12.29 -1.00 -6.14
N ASN A 203 -12.79 -0.33 -7.17
CA ASN A 203 -12.44 1.06 -7.48
C ASN A 203 -13.00 2.06 -6.46
N GLU A 204 -13.99 1.66 -5.65
CA GLU A 204 -14.56 2.47 -4.57
C GLU A 204 -13.83 2.26 -3.23
N LEU A 205 -13.09 1.16 -3.08
CA LEU A 205 -12.44 0.79 -1.82
C LEU A 205 -11.50 1.88 -1.27
N PRO A 206 -10.63 2.53 -2.08
CA PRO A 206 -9.83 3.66 -1.61
C PRO A 206 -10.64 4.79 -0.96
N GLU A 207 -11.77 5.15 -1.56
CA GLU A 207 -12.66 6.20 -1.05
C GLU A 207 -13.38 5.74 0.21
N LYS A 208 -13.83 4.49 0.27
CA LYS A 208 -14.42 3.93 1.49
C LYS A 208 -13.43 3.88 2.65
N VAL A 209 -12.18 3.53 2.40
CA VAL A 209 -11.12 3.57 3.43
C VAL A 209 -10.85 5.01 3.90
N LYS A 210 -10.79 5.97 2.98
CA LYS A 210 -10.65 7.40 3.31
C LYS A 210 -11.85 7.91 4.11
N GLN A 211 -13.07 7.54 3.74
CA GLN A 211 -14.30 7.87 4.46
C GLN A 211 -14.26 7.33 5.90
N GLN A 212 -13.92 6.06 6.09
CA GLN A 212 -13.76 5.45 7.42
C GLN A 212 -12.72 6.19 8.27
N ARG A 213 -11.60 6.59 7.66
CA ARG A 213 -10.56 7.39 8.33
C ARG A 213 -11.08 8.75 8.75
N SER A 214 -11.88 9.42 7.90
CA SER A 214 -12.49 10.71 8.21
C SER A 214 -13.52 10.61 9.34
N GLU A 215 -14.42 9.63 9.28
CA GLU A 215 -15.46 9.37 10.28
C GLU A 215 -14.88 9.07 11.66
N ALA A 216 -13.70 8.45 11.72
CA ALA A 216 -12.99 8.18 12.97
C ALA A 216 -12.67 9.46 13.79
N PHE A 217 -12.66 10.64 13.17
CA PHE A 217 -12.42 11.92 13.84
C PHE A 217 -13.69 12.65 14.31
N GLY A 218 -14.89 12.13 14.00
CA GLY A 218 -16.21 12.67 14.39
C GLY A 218 -16.60 12.47 15.86
N GLU A 219 -17.70 13.05 16.34
CA GLU A 219 -18.11 13.02 17.76
C GLU A 219 -18.38 11.59 18.27
N GLY A 220 -17.78 11.17 19.40
CA GLY A 220 -17.93 9.82 19.98
C GLY A 220 -16.65 9.22 20.58
N ASN A 221 -16.63 7.90 20.83
CA ASN A 221 -15.46 7.17 21.35
C ASN A 221 -14.43 6.89 20.23
N LYS A 222 -13.77 7.96 19.79
CA LYS A 222 -12.89 8.04 18.60
C LYS A 222 -11.84 6.93 18.51
N GLN A 223 -11.24 6.51 19.63
CA GLN A 223 -10.08 5.60 19.63
C GLN A 223 -10.41 4.16 19.21
N GLU A 224 -11.68 3.76 19.32
CA GLU A 224 -12.10 2.42 18.90
C GLU A 224 -12.51 2.35 17.44
N HIS A 225 -12.78 3.47 16.75
CA HIS A 225 -13.21 3.44 15.35
C HIS A 225 -12.19 2.76 14.43
N ILE A 226 -12.61 1.78 13.62
CA ILE A 226 -11.71 0.99 12.76
C ILE A 226 -10.90 1.86 11.79
N GLY A 227 -11.45 3.00 11.36
CA GLY A 227 -10.80 3.97 10.50
C GLY A 227 -9.42 4.44 10.99
N HIS A 228 -9.19 4.51 12.31
CA HIS A 228 -7.86 4.83 12.85
C HIS A 228 -6.82 3.72 12.66
N HIS A 229 -7.27 2.49 12.40
CA HIS A 229 -6.46 1.28 12.41
C HIS A 229 -6.45 0.58 11.05
N LEU A 230 -7.07 1.14 10.00
CA LEU A 230 -7.05 0.58 8.65
C LEU A 230 -5.73 0.85 7.94
N ALA A 231 -5.12 -0.22 7.42
CA ALA A 231 -4.03 -0.18 6.45
C ALA A 231 -4.50 -0.74 5.11
N LEU A 232 -4.22 -0.01 4.02
CA LEU A 232 -4.54 -0.41 2.66
C LEU A 232 -3.24 -0.49 1.84
N LEU A 233 -2.84 -1.71 1.52
CA LEU A 233 -1.83 -1.97 0.51
C LEU A 233 -2.48 -1.94 -0.87
N TRP A 234 -1.94 -1.10 -1.76
CA TRP A 234 -2.49 -0.84 -3.09
C TRP A 234 -1.36 -0.82 -4.12
N GLU A 235 -1.10 -1.98 -4.71
CA GLU A 235 0.05 -2.22 -5.59
C GLU A 235 -0.32 -2.10 -7.06
N ASP A 236 -0.66 -0.87 -7.45
CA ASP A 236 -0.82 -0.50 -8.85
C ASP A 236 0.56 -0.41 -9.53
N PRO A 237 0.90 -1.30 -10.48
CA PRO A 237 2.17 -1.26 -11.19
C PRO A 237 2.32 -0.02 -12.09
N TYR A 238 1.23 0.69 -12.39
CA TYR A 238 1.23 1.90 -13.20
C TYR A 238 1.37 3.18 -12.37
N LEU A 239 1.29 3.08 -11.04
CA LEU A 239 1.52 4.20 -10.12
C LEU A 239 3.03 4.40 -9.90
N LEU A 240 3.71 4.94 -10.92
CA LEU A 240 5.14 5.16 -10.90
C LEU A 240 5.49 6.46 -10.17
N PRO A 241 6.62 6.50 -9.43
CA PRO A 241 7.16 7.77 -8.95
C PRO A 241 7.37 8.74 -10.12
N PRO A 242 7.22 10.05 -9.91
CA PRO A 242 7.51 11.03 -10.96
C PRO A 242 8.95 10.85 -11.45
N GLN A 243 9.15 10.88 -12.77
CA GLN A 243 10.48 10.86 -13.35
C GLN A 243 11.20 12.16 -12.96
N ILE A 244 12.19 12.07 -12.06
CA ILE A 244 13.06 13.19 -11.73
C ILE A 244 14.17 13.21 -12.78
N ASN A 245 14.10 14.18 -13.69
CA ASN A 245 15.21 14.46 -14.61
C ASN A 245 16.33 15.17 -13.84
N TYR A 246 17.44 14.46 -13.60
CA TYR A 246 18.64 15.00 -12.95
C TYR A 246 19.48 15.89 -13.89
N THR A 247 19.01 16.23 -15.08
CA THR A 247 19.74 17.01 -16.10
C THR A 247 19.80 18.52 -15.82
N THR A 248 19.47 18.98 -14.61
CA THR A 248 19.66 20.39 -14.25
C THR A 248 20.10 20.51 -12.80
N ILE A 249 21.36 20.13 -12.56
CA ILE A 249 22.17 20.64 -11.45
C ILE A 249 23.49 21.10 -12.05
#